data_AF-A0A832ZG92-F1
#
_entry.id   AF-A0A832ZG92-F1
#
_cell.length_a   1.000
_cell.length_b   1.000
_cell.length_c   1.000
_cell.angle_alpha   90.00
_cell.angle_beta   90.00
_cell.angle_gamma   90.00
#
_symmetry.space_group_name_H-M   'P 1'
#
loop_
_entity.id
_entity.type
_entity.pdbx_description
1 polymer ?
#
loop_
_entity_poly.entity_id
_entity_poly.type
_entity_poly.pdbx_seq_one_letter_code
_entity_poly.pdbx_strand_id
1 'polypeptide(L)'
;MPVSEEKVRKIRDITSEVLGKVGSENYRQKLVFDLLNAIKANDQRRFFWILLRALNAHLKDSSKARELARLLGKTFPLPESDFEKVSYSIVFGIMAGGES
;
A
#
# COMPACT_ATOMS: atom_id res chain seq x y z
N MET A 1 -15.57 -0.56 13.69
CA MET A 1 -14.65 0.24 14.53
C MET A 1 -13.62 0.88 13.61
N PRO A 2 -13.31 2.17 13.79
CA PRO A 2 -12.33 2.87 12.94
C PRO A 2 -10.94 2.26 13.05
N VAL A 3 -10.14 2.38 11.99
CA VAL A 3 -8.77 1.86 11.99
C VAL A 3 -7.90 2.72 12.93
N SER A 4 -7.28 2.09 13.93
CA SER A 4 -6.44 2.79 14.90
C SER A 4 -5.22 3.45 14.25
N GLU A 5 -4.77 4.57 14.79
CA GLU A 5 -3.60 5.29 14.27
C GLU A 5 -2.33 4.45 14.28
N GLU A 6 -2.14 3.63 15.32
CA GLU A 6 -1.03 2.70 15.43
C GLU A 6 -1.04 1.70 14.25
N LYS A 7 -2.21 1.17 13.89
CA LYS A 7 -2.35 0.28 12.74
C LYS A 7 -2.04 1.01 11.43
N VAL A 8 -2.48 2.26 11.28
CA VAL A 8 -2.16 3.08 10.09
C VAL A 8 -0.65 3.34 9.96
N ARG A 9 0.04 3.66 11.07
CA ARG A 9 1.50 3.84 11.10
C ARG A 9 2.21 2.55 10.75
N LYS A 10 1.81 1.43 11.36
CA LYS A 10 2.37 0.10 11.05
C LYS A 10 2.23 -0.25 9.57
N ILE A 11 1.07 0.01 8.96
CA ILE A 11 0.85 -0.22 7.53
C ILE A 11 1.82 0.64 6.69
N ARG A 12 1.95 1.93 7.00
CA ARG A 12 2.88 2.83 6.29
C ARG A 12 4.32 2.34 6.38
N ASP A 13 4.78 2.00 7.58
CA ASP A 13 6.18 1.67 7.83
C ASP A 13 6.56 0.35 7.13
N ILE A 14 5.71 -0.68 7.23
CA ILE A 14 5.90 -1.94 6.48
C ILE A 14 5.83 -1.69 4.97
N THR A 15 4.92 -0.80 4.52
CA THR A 15 4.83 -0.45 3.10
C THR A 15 6.10 0.20 2.59
N SER A 16 6.69 1.12 3.35
CA SER A 16 7.95 1.78 2.99
C SER A 16 9.08 0.76 2.83
N GLU A 17 9.17 -0.18 3.77
CA GLU A 17 10.20 -1.21 3.68
C GLU A 17 10.01 -2.16 2.49
N VAL A 18 8.76 -2.53 2.20
CA VAL A 18 8.45 -3.55 1.20
C VAL A 18 8.40 -2.95 -0.22
N LEU A 19 7.77 -1.79 -0.38
CA LEU A 19 7.49 -1.16 -1.67
C LEU A 19 8.27 0.13 -1.91
N GLY A 20 8.95 0.69 -0.92
CA GLY A 20 9.68 1.96 -1.08
C GLY A 20 10.86 1.88 -2.04
N LYS A 21 11.46 0.70 -2.20
CA LYS A 21 12.58 0.43 -3.12
C LYS A 21 12.25 -0.57 -4.21
N VAL A 22 10.97 -0.83 -4.44
CA VAL A 22 10.52 -1.81 -5.45
C VAL A 22 10.77 -1.28 -6.86
N GLY A 23 11.30 -2.13 -7.74
CA GLY A 23 11.50 -1.79 -9.15
C GLY A 23 12.33 -0.51 -9.38
N SER A 24 12.15 0.09 -10.56
CA SER A 24 12.73 1.40 -10.88
C SER A 24 11.95 2.56 -10.27
N GLU A 25 12.53 3.74 -10.23
CA GLU A 25 11.83 4.96 -9.80
C GLU A 25 10.56 5.22 -10.64
N ASN A 26 10.67 5.11 -11.97
CA ASN A 26 9.53 5.25 -12.88
C ASN A 26 8.43 4.22 -12.58
N TYR A 27 8.80 2.98 -12.22
CA TYR A 27 7.83 1.99 -11.77
C TYR A 27 7.09 2.45 -10.51
N ARG A 28 7.81 2.96 -9.50
CA ARG A 28 7.20 3.47 -8.26
C ARG A 28 6.29 4.66 -8.51
N GLN A 29 6.70 5.60 -9.36
CA GLN A 29 5.88 6.76 -9.74
C GLN A 29 4.57 6.32 -10.41
N LYS A 30 4.62 5.35 -11.35
CA LYS A 30 3.42 4.78 -11.98
C LYS A 30 2.53 4.05 -10.96
N LEU A 31 3.13 3.27 -10.07
CA LEU A 31 2.39 2.58 -9.00
C LEU A 31 1.66 3.59 -8.10
N VAL A 32 2.34 4.64 -7.65
CA VAL A 32 1.73 5.72 -6.84
C VAL A 32 0.60 6.39 -7.62
N PHE A 33 0.80 6.72 -8.89
CA PHE A 33 -0.22 7.33 -9.73
C PHE A 33 -1.48 6.45 -9.87
N ASP A 34 -1.31 5.15 -10.13
CA ASP A 34 -2.42 4.21 -10.25
C ASP A 34 -3.20 4.06 -8.94
N LEU A 35 -2.51 4.04 -7.80
CA LEU A 35 -3.11 3.98 -6.47
C LEU A 35 -3.90 5.26 -6.15
N LEU A 36 -3.33 6.44 -6.42
CA LEU A 36 -4.02 7.73 -6.22
C LEU A 36 -5.29 7.83 -7.06
N ASN A 37 -5.25 7.35 -8.31
CA ASN A 37 -6.44 7.33 -9.16
C ASN A 37 -7.52 6.38 -8.62
N ALA A 38 -7.14 5.24 -8.04
CA ALA A 38 -8.10 4.34 -7.40
C ALA A 38 -8.70 4.95 -6.12
N ILE A 39 -7.91 5.67 -5.32
CA ILE A 39 -8.41 6.43 -4.16
C ILE A 39 -9.41 7.49 -4.61
N LYS A 40 -9.06 8.31 -5.60
CA LYS A 40 -9.92 9.39 -6.13
C LYS A 40 -11.26 8.87 -6.67
N ALA A 41 -11.28 7.66 -7.22
CA ALA A 41 -12.49 7.00 -7.70
C ALA A 41 -13.28 6.26 -6.59
N ASN A 42 -12.80 6.30 -5.34
CA ASN A 42 -13.27 5.47 -4.23
C ASN A 42 -13.36 3.96 -4.58
N ASP A 43 -12.46 3.49 -5.45
CA ASP A 43 -12.44 2.11 -5.94
C ASP A 43 -11.47 1.25 -5.12
N GLN A 44 -11.95 0.81 -3.95
CA GLN A 44 -11.20 -0.06 -3.04
C GLN A 44 -10.74 -1.37 -3.66
N ARG A 45 -11.55 -1.95 -4.56
CA ARG A 45 -11.23 -3.24 -5.18
C ARG A 45 -10.04 -3.07 -6.12
N ARG A 46 -10.07 -2.04 -6.96
CA ARG A 46 -8.95 -1.70 -7.84
C ARG A 46 -7.71 -1.34 -7.03
N PHE A 47 -7.85 -0.52 -5.99
CA PHE A 47 -6.74 -0.16 -5.11
C PHE A 47 -6.04 -1.40 -4.53
N PHE A 48 -6.82 -2.28 -3.92
CA PHE A 48 -6.28 -3.50 -3.30
C PHE A 48 -5.64 -4.43 -4.35
N TRP A 49 -6.25 -4.56 -5.52
CA TRP A 49 -5.72 -5.40 -6.58
C TRP A 49 -4.39 -4.89 -7.16
N ILE A 50 -4.22 -3.56 -7.29
CA ILE A 50 -2.95 -2.95 -7.69
C ILE A 50 -1.83 -3.34 -6.69
N LEU A 51 -2.10 -3.26 -5.39
CA LEU A 51 -1.14 -3.64 -4.34
C LEU A 51 -0.76 -5.12 -4.42
N LEU A 52 -1.74 -6.01 -4.54
CA LEU A 52 -1.48 -7.45 -4.64
C LEU A 52 -0.63 -7.78 -5.87
N ARG A 53 -0.88 -7.11 -7.00
CA ARG A 53 -0.06 -7.29 -8.21
C ARG A 53 1.38 -6.82 -7.98
N ALA A 54 1.59 -5.66 -7.37
CA ALA A 54 2.93 -5.15 -7.06
C ALA A 54 3.71 -6.12 -6.15
N LEU A 55 3.05 -6.63 -5.10
CA LEU A 55 3.61 -7.60 -4.17
C LEU A 55 3.99 -8.92 -4.89
N ASN A 56 3.10 -9.44 -5.74
CA ASN A 56 3.32 -10.69 -6.44
C ASN A 56 4.43 -10.60 -7.50
N ALA A 57 4.55 -9.46 -8.17
CA ALA A 57 5.50 -9.28 -9.27
C ALA A 57 6.95 -9.11 -8.79
N HIS A 58 7.16 -8.43 -7.67
CA HIS A 58 8.50 -7.96 -7.29
C HIS A 58 9.06 -8.54 -6.00
N LEU A 59 8.25 -9.27 -5.24
CA LEU A 59 8.60 -9.62 -3.85
C LEU A 59 8.36 -11.09 -3.54
N LYS A 60 8.56 -11.95 -4.54
CA LYS A 60 8.60 -13.41 -4.36
C LYS A 60 9.59 -13.74 -3.24
N ASP A 61 9.12 -14.52 -2.26
CA ASP A 61 9.89 -14.98 -1.10
C ASP A 61 10.33 -13.93 -0.06
N SER A 62 9.82 -12.70 -0.12
CA SER A 62 9.96 -11.75 0.98
C SER A 62 8.99 -12.06 2.13
N SER A 63 9.54 -12.38 3.30
CA SER A 63 8.76 -12.61 4.53
C SER A 63 7.92 -11.38 4.91
N LYS A 64 8.48 -10.18 4.72
CA LYS A 64 7.80 -8.90 4.97
C LYS A 64 6.72 -8.58 3.94
N ALA A 65 6.92 -8.94 2.67
CA ALA A 65 5.85 -8.83 1.68
C ALA A 65 4.66 -9.76 2.00
N ARG A 66 4.94 -10.97 2.50
CA ARG A 66 3.89 -11.88 2.99
C ARG A 66 3.18 -11.35 4.24
N GLU A 67 3.89 -10.62 5.11
CA GLU A 67 3.28 -9.92 6.25
C GLU A 67 2.37 -8.78 5.76
N LEU A 68 2.86 -7.94 4.84
CA LEU A 68 2.08 -6.84 4.28
C LEU A 68 0.82 -7.35 3.57
N ALA A 69 0.93 -8.39 2.74
CA ALA A 69 -0.21 -9.02 2.08
C ALA A 69 -1.26 -9.51 3.09
N ARG A 70 -0.83 -10.18 4.17
CA ARG A 70 -1.72 -10.63 5.24
C ARG A 70 -2.38 -9.46 5.98
N LEU A 71 -1.63 -8.39 6.25
CA LEU A 71 -2.14 -7.20 6.91
C LEU A 71 -3.19 -6.49 6.07
N LEU A 72 -2.94 -6.33 4.77
CA LEU A 72 -3.87 -5.73 3.82
C LEU A 72 -5.13 -6.60 3.68
N GLY A 73 -5.00 -7.92 3.53
CA GLY A 73 -6.15 -8.83 3.43
C GLY A 73 -7.04 -8.88 4.67
N LYS A 74 -6.51 -8.57 5.86
CA LYS A 74 -7.30 -8.41 7.10
C LYS A 74 -7.87 -7.00 7.28
N THR A 75 -7.42 -6.05 6.49
CA THR A 75 -7.77 -4.63 6.64
C THR A 75 -8.85 -4.23 5.65
N PHE A 76 -8.74 -4.69 4.40
CA PHE A 76 -9.74 -4.42 3.36
C PHE A 76 -10.84 -5.51 3.35
N PRO A 77 -12.09 -5.17 3.01
CA PRO A 77 -12.59 -3.82 2.70
C PRO A 77 -12.80 -2.94 3.95
N LEU A 78 -12.79 -1.62 3.76
CA LEU A 78 -12.93 -0.61 4.80
C LEU A 78 -14.14 0.30 4.55
N PRO A 79 -14.69 0.95 5.59
CA PRO A 79 -15.51 2.15 5.42
C PRO A 79 -14.73 3.24 4.68
N GLU A 80 -15.42 4.10 3.92
CA GLU A 80 -14.80 5.14 3.09
C GLU A 80 -13.83 6.05 3.88
N SER A 81 -14.22 6.49 5.08
CA SER A 81 -13.38 7.33 5.95
C SER A 81 -12.08 6.65 6.37
N ASP A 82 -12.09 5.34 6.60
CA ASP A 82 -10.90 4.57 6.94
C ASP A 82 -10.08 4.24 5.68
N PHE A 83 -10.76 4.04 4.55
CA PHE A 83 -10.12 3.74 3.28
C PHE A 83 -9.19 4.85 2.83
N GLU A 84 -9.63 6.10 2.81
CA GLU A 84 -8.78 7.22 2.42
C GLU A 84 -7.54 7.29 3.31
N LYS A 85 -7.73 7.29 4.64
CA LYS A 85 -6.65 7.39 5.62
C LYS A 85 -5.61 6.28 5.47
N VAL A 86 -6.06 5.03 5.36
CA VAL A 86 -5.16 3.87 5.20
C VAL A 86 -4.49 3.89 3.83
N SER A 87 -5.19 4.29 2.78
CA SER A 87 -4.65 4.24 1.41
C SER A 87 -3.61 5.32 1.18
N TYR A 88 -3.83 6.54 1.69
CA TYR A 88 -2.81 7.58 1.66
C TYR A 88 -1.59 7.22 2.50
N SER A 89 -1.76 6.51 3.63
CA SER A 89 -0.59 6.06 4.40
C SER A 89 0.26 5.04 3.64
N ILE A 90 -0.36 4.15 2.86
CA ILE A 90 0.35 3.24 1.95
C ILE A 90 1.10 4.04 0.88
N VAL A 91 0.45 5.01 0.23
CA VAL A 91 1.10 5.87 -0.78
C VAL A 91 2.32 6.59 -0.21
N PHE A 92 2.18 7.21 0.96
CA PHE A 92 3.32 7.86 1.63
C PHE A 92 4.43 6.88 1.98
N GLY A 93 4.10 5.64 2.37
CA GLY A 93 5.10 4.59 2.59
C GLY A 93 5.93 4.33 1.32
N ILE A 94 5.27 4.15 0.17
CA ILE A 94 5.95 3.91 -1.12
C ILE A 94 6.87 5.08 -1.48
N MET A 95 6.42 6.32 -1.26
CA MET A 95 7.21 7.52 -1.58
C MET A 95 8.42 7.66 -0.64
N ALA A 96 8.22 7.50 0.68
CA ALA A 96 9.26 7.70 1.68
C ALA A 96 10.46 6.76 1.52
N GLY A 97 10.24 5.49 1.16
CA GLY A 97 11.35 4.56 0.97
C GLY A 97 12.17 4.79 -0.32
N GLY A 98 11.70 5.66 -1.21
CA GLY A 98 12.42 6.08 -2.42
C GLY A 98 13.49 7.15 -2.18
N GLU A 99 13.51 7.77 -0.98
CA GLU A 99 14.36 8.93 -0.64
C GLU A 99 15.64 8.55 0.15
N SER A 100 16.07 7.28 0.15
CA SER A 100 17.23 6.79 0.93
C SER A 100 18.30 6.11 0.11
#